data_AF-A0A7Y2FWZ6-F1
#
_entry.id   AF-A0A7Y2FWZ6-F1
#
_cell.length_a   1.000
_cell.length_b   1.000
_cell.length_c   1.000
_cell.angle_alpha   90.00
_cell.angle_beta   90.00
_cell.angle_gamma   90.00
#
_symmetry.space_group_name_H-M   'P 1'
#
loop_
_entity.id
_entity.type
_entity.pdbx_description
1 polymer ?
#
loop_
_entity_poly.entity_id
_entity_poly.type
_entity_poly.pdbx_seq_one_letter_code
_entity_poly.pdbx_strand_id
1 'polypeptide(L)'
;MDFRTEWTSWLLIVLMIVMAVMVNPYHLVEDWNFKSGSIYILQILAYPFFAITIASIPVFIICWLTKFIPDIDYSIRGGFILMLILFVGSHF
;
A
#
# COMPACT_ATOMS: atom_id res chain seq x y z
N MET A 1 9.24 -0.11 -16.63
CA MET A 1 9.17 0.44 -15.26
C MET A 1 10.52 0.17 -14.64
N ASP A 2 11.20 1.16 -14.08
CA ASP A 2 12.34 0.88 -13.22
C ASP A 2 11.80 0.39 -11.86
N PHE A 3 12.29 -0.77 -11.42
CA PHE A 3 11.87 -1.43 -10.18
C PHE A 3 12.87 -1.24 -9.04
N ARG A 4 13.96 -0.49 -9.27
CA ARG A 4 14.88 -0.11 -8.20
C ARG A 4 14.15 0.76 -7.20
N THR A 5 13.95 0.19 -6.01
CA THR A 5 13.28 0.89 -4.91
C THR A 5 14.32 1.63 -4.08
N GLU A 6 14.17 2.94 -3.91
CA GLU A 6 14.99 3.71 -2.98
C GLU A 6 14.79 3.25 -1.52
N TRP A 7 15.79 3.47 -0.67
CA TRP A 7 15.69 3.20 0.78
C TRP A 7 14.53 3.96 1.45
N THR A 8 14.25 5.17 0.97
CA THR A 8 13.13 6.01 1.41
C THR A 8 11.78 5.37 1.06
N SER A 9 11.66 4.76 -0.12
CA SER A 9 10.47 4.05 -0.56
C SER A 9 10.23 2.76 0.24
N TRP A 10 11.29 2.08 0.68
CA TRP A 10 11.17 0.96 1.61
C TRP A 10 10.56 1.37 2.95
N LEU A 11 10.99 2.51 3.50
CA LEU A 11 10.42 3.07 4.73
C LEU A 11 8.92 3.38 4.57
N LEU A 12 8.51 3.92 3.42
CA LEU A 12 7.11 4.19 3.13
C LEU A 12 6.27 2.91 3.13
N ILE A 13 6.74 1.83 2.52
CA ILE A 13 6.03 0.53 2.51
C ILE A 13 5.83 0.02 3.94
N VAL A 14 6.87 0.08 4.79
CA VAL A 14 6.75 -0.32 6.20
C VAL A 14 5.72 0.53 6.93
N LEU A 15 5.71 1.85 6.69
CA LEU A 15 4.73 2.76 7.29
C LEU A 15 3.31 2.41 6.82
N MET A 16 3.12 2.07 5.55
CA MET A 16 1.82 1.63 5.02
C MET A 16 1.32 0.33 5.66
N ILE A 17 2.22 -0.60 5.97
CA ILE A 17 1.87 -1.83 6.71
C ILE A 17 1.38 -1.47 8.13
N VAL A 18 2.09 -0.58 8.83
CA VAL A 18 1.66 -0.12 10.17
C VAL A 18 0.29 0.56 10.10
N MET A 19 0.07 1.42 9.10
CA MET A 19 -1.24 2.04 8.88
C MET A 19 -2.31 1.00 8.58
N ALA A 20 -2.04 -0.02 7.77
CA ALA A 20 -3.00 -1.07 7.46
C ALA A 20 -3.46 -1.84 8.72
N VAL A 21 -2.55 -2.09 9.66
CA VAL A 21 -2.90 -2.68 10.96
C VAL A 21 -3.82 -1.76 11.77
N MET A 22 -3.55 -0.44 11.75
CA MET A 22 -4.34 0.53 12.50
C MET A 22 -5.71 0.82 11.87
N VAL A 23 -5.83 0.75 10.53
CA VAL A 23 -7.12 0.87 9.83
C VAL A 23 -8.03 -0.30 10.15
N ASN A 24 -7.47 -1.50 10.29
CA ASN A 24 -8.27 -2.69 10.50
C ASN A 24 -7.76 -3.57 11.65
N PRO A 25 -7.85 -3.10 12.91
CA PRO A 25 -7.21 -3.76 14.05
C PRO A 25 -7.87 -5.08 14.46
N TYR A 26 -9.13 -5.34 14.08
CA TYR A 26 -9.92 -6.43 14.67
C TYR A 26 -10.80 -7.26 13.71
N HIS A 27 -10.77 -7.07 12.38
CA HIS A 27 -11.80 -7.69 11.52
C HIS A 27 -11.82 -9.22 11.43
N LEU A 28 -10.79 -9.94 11.88
CA LEU A 28 -10.62 -11.36 11.52
C LEU A 28 -10.26 -12.31 12.66
N VAL A 29 -10.13 -11.83 13.89
CA VAL A 29 -9.63 -12.67 14.98
C VAL A 29 -10.65 -12.77 16.11
N GLU A 30 -11.79 -13.38 15.78
CA GLU A 30 -12.69 -13.92 16.81
C GLU A 30 -12.05 -15.15 17.49
N ASP A 31 -11.34 -15.99 16.71
CA ASP A 31 -10.56 -17.12 17.21
C ASP A 31 -9.12 -17.07 16.67
N TRP A 32 -8.12 -17.12 17.54
CA TRP A 32 -6.69 -17.21 17.19
C TRP A 32 -6.30 -18.63 16.73
N ASN A 33 -6.85 -19.06 15.59
CA ASN A 33 -6.46 -20.28 14.90
C ASN A 33 -5.40 -19.99 13.82
N PHE A 34 -4.58 -20.99 13.46
CA PHE A 34 -3.53 -20.84 12.43
C PHE A 34 -4.09 -20.35 11.08
N LYS A 35 -5.33 -20.75 10.76
CA LYS A 35 -6.05 -20.33 9.55
C LYS A 35 -6.45 -18.85 9.57
N SER A 36 -7.01 -18.35 10.67
CA SER A 36 -7.43 -16.94 10.77
C SER A 36 -6.23 -16.00 10.84
N GLY A 37 -5.17 -16.38 11.57
CA GLY A 37 -3.93 -15.60 11.64
C GLY A 37 -3.24 -15.42 10.28
N SER A 38 -3.19 -16.46 9.46
CA SER A 38 -2.57 -16.37 8.12
C SER A 38 -3.38 -15.50 7.15
N ILE A 39 -4.72 -15.57 7.19
CA ILE A 39 -5.59 -14.69 6.40
C ILE A 39 -5.41 -13.22 6.82
N TYR A 40 -5.31 -12.95 8.12
CA TYR A 40 -5.09 -11.60 8.63
C TYR A 40 -3.76 -11.00 8.16
N ILE A 41 -2.67 -11.76 8.23
CA ILE A 41 -1.35 -11.32 7.72
C ILE A 41 -1.43 -11.01 6.22
N LEU A 42 -2.08 -11.90 5.44
CA LEU A 42 -2.26 -11.68 4.01
C LEU A 42 -3.05 -10.41 3.73
N GLN A 43 -4.11 -10.14 4.50
CA GLN A 43 -4.92 -8.94 4.34
C GLN A 43 -4.13 -7.66 4.67
N ILE A 44 -3.38 -7.64 5.78
CA ILE A 44 -2.51 -6.51 6.13
C ILE A 44 -1.52 -6.22 5.01
N LEU A 45 -0.90 -7.25 4.43
CA LEU A 45 0.05 -7.09 3.34
C LEU A 45 -0.67 -6.66 2.05
N ALA A 46 -1.88 -7.15 1.80
CA ALA A 46 -2.61 -6.87 0.57
C ALA A 46 -2.97 -5.38 0.43
N TYR A 47 -3.37 -4.71 1.52
CA TYR A 47 -3.74 -3.29 1.50
C TYR A 47 -2.67 -2.37 0.85
N PRO A 48 -1.40 -2.36 1.30
CA PRO A 48 -0.37 -1.54 0.68
C PRO A 48 -0.10 -1.95 -0.77
N PHE A 49 -0.07 -3.25 -1.09
CA PHE A 49 0.12 -3.69 -2.48
C PHE A 49 -1.01 -3.22 -3.39
N PHE A 50 -2.27 -3.29 -2.96
CA PHE A 50 -3.40 -2.77 -3.71
C PHE A 50 -3.34 -1.25 -3.88
N ALA A 51 -3.00 -0.51 -2.82
CA ALA A 51 -2.85 0.94 -2.90
C ALA A 51 -1.76 1.35 -3.90
N ILE A 52 -0.60 0.68 -3.89
CA ILE A 52 0.50 0.91 -4.85
C ILE A 52 0.07 0.55 -6.27
N THR A 53 -0.64 -0.58 -6.44
CA THR A 53 -1.12 -1.03 -7.76
C THR A 53 -2.11 -0.04 -8.35
N ILE A 54 -3.06 0.45 -7.56
CA ILE A 54 -4.01 1.48 -7.98
C ILE A 54 -3.28 2.79 -8.32
N ALA A 55 -2.31 3.19 -7.48
CA ALA A 55 -1.50 4.38 -7.73
C ALA A 55 -0.60 4.26 -8.97
N SER A 56 -0.24 3.04 -9.39
CA SER A 56 0.57 2.83 -10.59
C SER A 56 -0.18 3.16 -11.89
N ILE A 57 -1.52 3.06 -11.91
CA ILE A 57 -2.34 3.37 -13.09
C ILE A 57 -2.19 4.84 -13.51
N PRO A 58 -2.46 5.84 -12.65
CA PRO A 58 -2.29 7.24 -13.02
C PRO A 58 -0.83 7.60 -13.29
N VAL A 59 0.13 7.03 -12.54
CA VAL A 59 1.57 7.25 -12.80
C VAL A 59 1.95 6.76 -14.19
N PHE A 60 1.49 5.56 -14.59
CA PHE A 60 1.74 5.01 -15.90
C PHE A 60 1.13 5.89 -17.02
N ILE A 61 -0.10 6.37 -16.84
CA ILE A 61 -0.76 7.27 -17.80
C ILE A 61 0.05 8.56 -17.96
N ILE A 62 0.46 9.19 -16.86
CA ILE A 62 1.25 10.44 -16.90
C ILE A 62 2.59 10.20 -17.58
N CYS A 63 3.33 9.17 -17.17
CA CYS A 63 4.63 8.83 -17.77
C CYS A 63 4.51 8.52 -19.27
N TRP A 64 3.41 7.89 -19.70
CA TRP A 64 3.16 7.62 -21.12
C TRP A 64 2.93 8.89 -21.93
N LEU A 65 2.21 9.87 -21.39
CA LEU A 65 1.99 11.18 -22.01
C LEU A 65 3.28 12.00 -22.11
N THR A 66 4.10 11.98 -21.06
CA THR A 66 5.36 12.73 -20.99
C THR A 66 6.56 12.01 -21.57
N LYS A 67 6.38 10.79 -22.12
CA LYS A 67 7.44 9.93 -22.67
C LYS A 67 8.60 9.66 -21.69
N PHE A 68 8.30 9.61 -20.39
CA PHE A 68 9.27 9.25 -19.37
C PHE A 68 9.19 7.75 -19.03
N ILE A 69 10.31 7.20 -18.58
CA ILE A 69 10.34 5.83 -18.06
C ILE A 69 9.57 5.84 -16.73
N PRO A 70 8.53 5.00 -16.57
CA PRO A 70 7.80 4.95 -15.32
C PRO A 70 8.69 4.37 -14.22
N ASP A 71 8.65 4.96 -13.04
CA ASP A 71 9.39 4.56 -11.85
C ASP A 71 8.41 4.14 -10.74
N ILE A 72 8.71 3.02 -10.08
CA ILE A 72 7.88 2.47 -9.01
C ILE A 72 7.84 3.39 -7.79
N ASP A 73 8.87 4.21 -7.56
CA ASP A 73 8.95 5.09 -6.39
C ASP A 73 7.84 6.15 -6.39
N TYR A 74 7.43 6.66 -7.56
CA TYR A 74 6.27 7.55 -7.67
C TYR A 74 4.95 6.83 -7.34
N SER A 75 4.84 5.56 -7.72
CA SER A 75 3.66 4.74 -7.42
C SER A 75 3.58 4.40 -5.93
N ILE A 76 4.72 4.18 -5.27
CA ILE A 76 4.80 3.98 -3.82
C ILE A 76 4.39 5.24 -3.07
N ARG A 77 4.89 6.42 -3.48
CA ARG A 77 4.47 7.72 -2.89
C ARG A 77 2.98 7.99 -3.11
N GLY A 78 2.46 7.70 -4.30
CA GLY A 78 1.02 7.80 -4.58
C GLY A 78 0.18 6.83 -3.75
N GLY A 79 0.63 5.58 -3.62
CA GLY A 79 -0.02 4.57 -2.78
C GLY A 79 -0.02 4.94 -1.31
N PHE A 80 1.06 5.55 -0.83
CA PHE A 80 1.15 6.08 0.53
C PHE A 80 0.09 7.15 0.81
N ILE A 81 -0.09 8.10 -0.12
CA ILE A 81 -1.13 9.14 0.00
C ILE A 81 -2.53 8.52 0.03
N LEU A 82 -2.79 7.52 -0.82
CA LEU A 82 -4.07 6.79 -0.79
C LEU A 82 -4.30 6.09 0.56
N MET A 83 -3.27 5.45 1.12
CA MET A 83 -3.35 4.83 2.44
C MET A 83 -3.56 5.85 3.55
N LEU A 84 -2.94 7.03 3.47
CA LEU A 84 -3.21 8.13 4.41
C LEU A 84 -4.66 8.59 4.36
N ILE A 85 -5.23 8.73 3.15
CA ILE A 85 -6.64 9.10 2.99
C ILE A 85 -7.55 8.04 3.60
N LEU A 86 -7.29 6.75 3.34
CA LEU A 86 -8.04 5.65 3.95
C LEU A 86 -7.90 5.64 5.47
N PHE A 87 -6.69 5.89 5.99
CA PHE A 87 -6.41 5.94 7.41
C PHE A 87 -7.15 7.09 8.11
N VAL A 88 -7.13 8.28 7.53
CA VAL A 88 -7.91 9.41 8.06
C VAL A 88 -9.40 9.10 7.97
N GLY A 89 -9.88 8.63 6.82
CA GLY A 89 -11.29 8.33 6.61
C GLY A 89 -11.85 7.20 7.48
N SER A 90 -11.01 6.30 8.02
CA SER A 90 -11.47 5.24 8.93
C SER A 90 -11.59 5.69 10.39
N HIS A 91 -11.04 6.85 10.75
CA HIS A 91 -10.98 7.35 12.13
C HIS A 91 -11.88 8.56 12.40
N PHE A 92 -12.58 9.07 11.38
CA PHE A 92 -13.58 10.15 11.47
C PHE A 92 -14.96 9.63 11.07
#